data_AF-A0A1V4MG91-F1
#
_entry.id   AF-A0A1V4MG91-F1
#
_cell.length_a   1.000
_cell.length_b   1.000
_cell.length_c   1.000
_cell.angle_alpha   90.00
_cell.angle_beta   90.00
_cell.angle_gamma   90.00
#
_symmetry.space_group_name_H-M   'P 1'
#
loop_
_entity.id
_entity.type
_entity.pdbx_description
1 polymer ?
#
loop_
_entity_poly.entity_id
_entity_poly.type
_entity_poly.pdbx_seq_one_letter_code
_entity_poly.pdbx_strand_id
1 'polypeptide(L)'
;MLLRIRRIHDDTLHTDKDAIAQVQEILRTQFTALPKRDIKKLPRQLRNPLKYQFRSILFVAENRKGRILGFALLQHASDIGFCYLDFISVESGKTGRGLGGLLYERVRDEAKALKSSGLFFECLPDSPHLCRDPHIINKNRARLRFYERYGAYPIIGTLYETPLKEGDDCPPHLIYDSLGSEKPLDRYSAQKTVRAILQRKYGESCPPGYINKVVESFRDDPVRLRSPRYIKTSPSPGITPVRSVEKIIALVINDQHEIHHVREKGYVESPIRIKSILQGIEGTGLFERIKPRHFPEKLIKEVHDTHFVEYLKRVSASIKPGRSIYPYVFPIRNTARPPKELPVRAGYYCIDTFTPINRNAYKAAKGAVDCALTSAELILKGYRLAYALVRPPGHHAEHRSFGGFCYFNSGAVAAHFLSAHGKVAILDIDYHHGNGTQDIFYQRRDVLTISIHGHPSFAYPYFSGFANEHGVGPGKGYNFNLPLPEKVNGSSYLANLDRMLRRIVKFRPKFLIVALGFDTSKADPTGTWELNARDFEANGNAIGSLGLPTLIVQEGGYKVRTLGSNARHFFEGLWKAAVASESVQVLRGKP
;
A
#
# COMPACT_ATOMS: atom_id res chain seq x y z
N MET A 1 -9.43 16.94 12.34
CA MET A 1 -10.21 16.08 11.43
C MET A 1 -9.22 15.45 10.47
N LEU A 2 -8.95 14.14 10.56
CA LEU A 2 -7.93 13.51 9.71
C LEU A 2 -8.50 13.39 8.28
N LEU A 3 -7.92 14.15 7.36
CA LEU A 3 -8.28 14.17 5.94
C LEU A 3 -7.22 13.37 5.19
N ARG A 4 -7.63 12.47 4.31
CA ARG A 4 -6.73 11.60 3.54
C ARG A 4 -6.85 11.92 2.07
N ILE A 5 -5.71 12.05 1.38
CA ILE A 5 -5.67 12.05 -0.08
C ILE A 5 -5.10 10.71 -0.52
N ARG A 6 -5.80 10.00 -1.41
CA ARG A 6 -5.34 8.72 -1.97
C ARG A 6 -5.62 8.64 -3.46
N ARG A 7 -4.80 7.89 -4.20
CA ARG A 7 -5.07 7.53 -5.59
C ARG A 7 -6.12 6.44 -5.67
N ILE A 8 -6.97 6.54 -6.69
CA ILE A 8 -7.86 5.47 -7.14
C ILE A 8 -7.19 4.81 -8.35
N HIS A 9 -6.86 3.53 -8.23
CA HIS A 9 -6.14 2.79 -9.28
C HIS A 9 -7.11 2.25 -10.33
N ASP A 10 -8.21 1.65 -9.88
CA ASP A 10 -9.28 1.11 -10.71
C ASP A 10 -10.59 1.08 -9.90
N ASP A 11 -11.62 0.44 -10.42
CA ASP A 11 -12.91 0.22 -9.76
C ASP A 11 -13.09 -1.25 -9.35
N THR A 12 -12.01 -1.96 -9.00
CA THR A 12 -12.08 -3.38 -8.59
C THR A 12 -12.39 -3.52 -7.10
N LEU A 13 -11.88 -2.62 -6.26
CA LEU A 13 -12.20 -2.55 -4.84
C LEU A 13 -13.57 -1.89 -4.64
N HIS A 14 -14.36 -2.39 -3.69
CA HIS A 14 -15.66 -1.80 -3.38
C HIS A 14 -15.51 -0.34 -2.93
N THR A 15 -14.51 -0.06 -2.09
CA THR A 15 -14.15 1.30 -1.64
C THR A 15 -13.80 2.24 -2.78
N ASP A 16 -13.17 1.73 -3.84
CA ASP A 16 -12.82 2.53 -5.02
C ASP A 16 -14.01 2.75 -5.95
N LYS A 17 -14.87 1.74 -6.11
CA LYS A 17 -16.16 1.90 -6.80
C LYS A 17 -17.00 3.01 -6.18
N ASP A 18 -17.11 3.01 -4.85
CA ASP A 18 -17.89 3.99 -4.11
C ASP A 18 -17.27 5.40 -4.23
N ALA A 19 -15.94 5.50 -4.17
CA ALA A 19 -15.23 6.75 -4.38
C ALA A 19 -15.46 7.29 -5.81
N ILE A 20 -15.37 6.43 -6.83
CA ILE A 20 -15.62 6.81 -8.23
C ILE A 20 -17.08 7.27 -8.42
N ALA A 21 -18.05 6.59 -7.80
CA ALA A 21 -19.44 6.99 -7.85
C ALA A 21 -19.66 8.39 -7.24
N GLN A 22 -19.05 8.67 -6.08
CA GLN A 22 -19.07 10.01 -5.47
C GLN A 22 -18.40 11.06 -6.36
N VAL A 23 -17.26 10.75 -6.99
CA VAL A 23 -16.59 11.66 -7.94
C VAL A 23 -17.48 11.94 -9.16
N GLN A 24 -18.15 10.93 -9.71
CA GLN A 24 -19.10 11.12 -10.80
C GLN A 24 -20.25 12.05 -10.41
N GLU A 25 -20.70 12.00 -9.16
CA GLU A 25 -21.73 12.91 -8.65
C GLU A 25 -21.22 14.35 -8.48
N ILE A 26 -20.00 14.53 -7.99
CA ILE A 26 -19.35 15.85 -7.95
C ILE A 26 -19.20 16.40 -9.38
N LEU A 27 -18.83 15.56 -10.35
CA LEU A 27 -18.74 15.97 -11.76
C LEU A 27 -20.09 16.43 -12.31
N ARG A 28 -21.19 15.72 -12.03
CA ARG A 28 -22.55 16.09 -12.48
C ARG A 28 -23.01 17.42 -11.89
N THR A 29 -22.72 17.66 -10.61
CA THR A 29 -23.22 18.82 -9.88
C THR A 29 -22.38 20.08 -10.15
N GLN A 30 -21.06 19.95 -10.26
CA GLN A 30 -20.15 21.09 -10.41
C GLN A 30 -19.85 21.46 -11.87
N PHE A 31 -20.02 20.53 -12.81
CA PHE A 31 -19.72 20.73 -14.23
C PHE A 31 -20.96 20.39 -15.07
N THR A 32 -22.00 21.20 -14.97
CA THR A 32 -23.30 20.98 -15.61
C THR A 32 -23.24 20.93 -17.15
N ALA A 33 -22.25 21.60 -17.76
CA ALA A 33 -22.00 21.56 -19.19
C ALA A 33 -21.27 20.29 -19.66
N LEU A 34 -20.77 19.44 -18.75
CA LEU A 34 -20.04 18.22 -19.10
C LEU A 34 -21.00 17.13 -19.61
N PRO A 35 -20.78 16.55 -20.81
CA PRO A 35 -21.67 15.52 -21.34
C PRO A 35 -21.75 14.30 -20.42
N LYS A 36 -22.95 13.73 -20.22
CA LYS A 36 -23.16 12.54 -19.38
C LYS A 36 -22.28 11.35 -19.80
N ARG A 37 -21.96 11.23 -21.10
CA ARG A 37 -21.04 10.21 -21.64
C ARG A 37 -19.62 10.32 -21.06
N ASP A 38 -19.15 11.54 -20.83
CA ASP A 38 -17.80 11.82 -20.34
C ASP A 38 -17.66 11.57 -18.84
N ILE A 39 -18.77 11.67 -18.09
CA ILE A 39 -18.82 11.26 -16.69
C ILE A 39 -18.87 9.72 -16.58
N LYS A 40 -19.69 9.07 -17.41
CA LYS A 40 -19.85 7.59 -17.40
C LYS A 40 -18.58 6.84 -17.82
N LYS A 41 -17.68 7.44 -18.61
CA LYS A 41 -16.43 6.79 -19.05
C LYS A 41 -15.35 6.71 -17.96
N LEU A 42 -15.44 7.47 -16.86
CA LEU A 42 -14.38 7.56 -15.83
C LEU A 42 -13.90 6.18 -15.29
N PRO A 43 -14.76 5.22 -14.89
CA PRO A 43 -14.30 3.91 -14.45
C PRO A 43 -13.51 3.16 -15.54
N ARG A 44 -13.97 3.25 -16.80
CA ARG A 44 -13.31 2.62 -17.95
C ARG A 44 -11.98 3.30 -18.28
N GLN A 45 -11.88 4.63 -18.12
CA GLN A 45 -10.63 5.37 -18.30
C GLN A 45 -9.57 4.96 -17.27
N LEU A 46 -9.97 4.69 -16.03
CA LEU A 46 -9.06 4.18 -14.99
C LEU A 46 -8.59 2.75 -15.29
N ARG A 47 -9.46 1.88 -15.82
CA ARG A 47 -9.10 0.50 -16.21
C ARG A 47 -8.21 0.41 -17.46
N ASN A 48 -8.47 1.23 -18.47
CA ASN A 48 -7.87 1.08 -19.79
C ASN A 48 -7.19 2.38 -20.26
N PRO A 49 -5.91 2.58 -19.88
CA PRO A 49 -5.15 3.79 -20.24
C PRO A 49 -4.80 3.85 -21.74
N LEU A 50 -4.81 2.72 -22.46
CA LEU A 50 -4.44 2.67 -23.88
C LEU A 50 -5.55 3.20 -24.80
N LYS A 51 -6.82 3.04 -24.43
CA LYS A 51 -7.95 3.45 -25.27
C LYS A 51 -7.97 4.96 -25.57
N TYR A 52 -7.48 5.79 -24.64
CA TYR A 52 -7.60 7.25 -24.71
C TYR A 52 -6.26 7.95 -24.96
N GLN A 53 -5.19 7.19 -25.22
CA GLN A 53 -3.81 7.71 -25.36
C GLN A 53 -3.36 8.59 -24.18
N PHE A 54 -4.03 8.47 -23.04
CA PHE A 54 -3.73 9.13 -21.78
C PHE A 54 -3.91 8.11 -20.67
N ARG A 55 -2.94 8.05 -19.75
CA ARG A 55 -3.12 7.34 -18.49
C ARG A 55 -3.82 8.25 -17.50
N SER A 56 -5.07 7.95 -17.16
CA SER A 56 -5.83 8.66 -16.14
C SER A 56 -5.37 8.25 -14.73
N ILE A 57 -5.24 9.24 -13.85
CA ILE A 57 -4.86 9.10 -12.45
C ILE A 57 -5.84 9.94 -11.64
N LEU A 58 -6.68 9.29 -10.83
CA LEU A 58 -7.67 9.96 -10.00
C LEU A 58 -7.17 10.04 -8.57
N PHE A 59 -7.10 11.24 -8.01
CA PHE A 59 -6.88 11.49 -6.59
C PHE A 59 -8.20 11.89 -5.94
N VAL A 60 -8.50 11.30 -4.78
CA VAL A 60 -9.66 11.68 -3.98
C VAL A 60 -9.20 12.14 -2.60
N ALA A 61 -9.79 13.23 -2.13
CA ALA A 61 -9.70 13.68 -0.76
C ALA A 61 -10.93 13.17 0.01
N GLU A 62 -10.73 12.32 1.00
CA GLU A 62 -11.80 11.68 1.77
C GLU A 62 -11.67 11.95 3.27
N ASN A 63 -12.81 11.98 3.97
CA ASN A 63 -12.85 12.01 5.42
C ASN A 63 -12.81 10.58 6.01
N ARG A 64 -12.69 10.47 7.35
CA ARG A 64 -12.68 9.16 8.06
C ARG A 64 -13.90 8.26 7.81
N LYS A 65 -15.02 8.81 7.31
CA LYS A 65 -16.24 8.07 6.98
C LYS A 65 -16.30 7.64 5.51
N GLY A 66 -15.26 7.89 4.72
CA GLY A 66 -15.22 7.56 3.29
C GLY A 66 -15.99 8.51 2.38
N ARG A 67 -16.44 9.67 2.89
CA ARG A 67 -17.06 10.71 2.07
C ARG A 67 -15.98 11.50 1.34
N ILE A 68 -16.12 11.61 0.02
CA ILE A 68 -15.23 12.40 -0.84
C ILE A 68 -15.58 13.89 -0.67
N LEU A 69 -14.58 14.67 -0.25
CA LEU A 69 -14.65 16.12 -0.07
C LEU A 69 -14.06 16.89 -1.27
N GLY A 70 -13.34 16.19 -2.14
CA GLY A 70 -12.75 16.76 -3.36
C GLY A 70 -11.98 15.72 -4.15
N PHE A 71 -11.64 16.04 -5.39
CA PHE A 71 -10.87 15.16 -6.26
C PHE A 71 -10.02 15.94 -7.26
N ALA A 72 -9.02 15.28 -7.82
CA ALA A 72 -8.26 15.74 -8.97
C ALA A 72 -8.08 14.60 -9.99
N LEU A 73 -8.35 14.86 -11.27
CA LEU A 73 -8.14 13.93 -12.37
C LEU A 73 -6.96 14.39 -13.21
N LEU A 74 -5.84 13.68 -13.08
CA LEU A 74 -4.61 13.90 -13.84
C LEU A 74 -4.55 12.93 -15.02
N GLN A 75 -4.12 13.41 -16.18
CA GLN A 75 -3.88 12.61 -17.38
C GLN A 75 -2.38 12.66 -17.71
N HIS A 76 -1.76 11.51 -17.96
CA HIS A 76 -0.34 11.44 -18.34
C HIS A 76 -0.20 10.91 -19.78
N ALA A 77 0.42 11.70 -20.65
CA ALA A 77 0.78 11.32 -22.01
C ALA A 77 2.23 10.81 -22.01
N SER A 78 2.42 9.54 -21.66
CA SER A 78 3.76 8.95 -21.50
C SER A 78 4.61 8.89 -22.77
N ASP A 79 3.96 8.91 -23.94
CA ASP A 79 4.63 8.91 -25.25
C ASP A 79 5.22 10.28 -25.63
N ILE A 80 4.73 11.35 -24.99
CA ILE A 80 5.18 12.73 -25.22
C ILE A 80 5.96 13.26 -24.02
N GLY A 81 5.61 12.79 -22.81
CA GLY A 81 6.27 13.13 -21.56
C GLY A 81 5.66 14.34 -20.84
N PHE A 82 4.34 14.57 -20.94
CA PHE A 82 3.67 15.64 -20.20
C PHE A 82 2.44 15.16 -19.41
N CYS A 83 2.03 15.96 -18.42
CA CYS A 83 0.81 15.76 -17.64
C CYS A 83 -0.21 16.86 -17.92
N TYR A 84 -1.48 16.48 -17.96
CA TYR A 84 -2.62 17.39 -18.11
C TYR A 84 -3.59 17.23 -16.94
N LEU A 85 -3.81 18.28 -16.15
CA LEU A 85 -4.81 18.29 -15.09
C LEU A 85 -6.18 18.60 -15.69
N ASP A 86 -7.01 17.57 -15.82
CA ASP A 86 -8.31 17.65 -16.51
C ASP A 86 -9.38 18.26 -15.61
N PHE A 87 -9.45 17.78 -14.36
CA PHE A 87 -10.38 18.30 -13.36
C PHE A 87 -9.71 18.43 -12.01
N ILE A 88 -10.05 19.49 -11.28
CA ILE A 88 -9.82 19.62 -9.84
C ILE A 88 -11.05 20.29 -9.23
N SER A 89 -11.61 19.68 -8.19
CA SER A 89 -12.81 20.19 -7.55
C SER A 89 -12.84 19.83 -6.07
N VAL A 90 -13.39 20.74 -5.26
CA VAL A 90 -13.58 20.56 -3.82
C VAL A 90 -14.98 21.02 -3.44
N GLU A 91 -15.57 20.36 -2.45
CA GLU A 91 -16.89 20.70 -1.94
C GLU A 91 -16.88 22.12 -1.32
N SER A 92 -17.81 22.96 -1.74
CA SER A 92 -17.95 24.34 -1.27
C SER A 92 -18.50 24.38 0.16
N GLY A 93 -17.66 24.77 1.14
CA GLY A 93 -18.04 24.88 2.56
C GLY A 93 -16.84 25.14 3.50
N LYS A 94 -17.09 25.27 4.82
CA LYS A 94 -16.04 25.52 5.86
C LYS A 94 -14.92 24.47 5.85
N THR A 95 -15.19 23.25 5.39
CA THR A 95 -14.26 22.12 5.31
C THR A 95 -13.39 22.10 4.05
N GLY A 96 -13.66 22.93 3.04
CA GLY A 96 -12.91 22.98 1.78
C GLY A 96 -11.70 23.92 1.78
N ARG A 97 -11.49 24.72 2.84
CA ARG A 97 -10.42 25.72 2.91
C ARG A 97 -9.05 25.02 2.97
N GLY A 98 -8.22 25.25 1.96
CA GLY A 98 -6.88 24.63 1.83
C GLY A 98 -6.86 23.28 1.11
N LEU A 99 -8.01 22.61 0.93
CA LEU A 99 -8.08 21.30 0.31
C LEU A 99 -7.66 21.31 -1.17
N GLY A 100 -8.04 22.36 -1.89
CA GLY A 100 -7.61 22.56 -3.28
C GLY A 100 -6.09 22.68 -3.42
N GLY A 101 -5.42 23.31 -2.45
CA GLY A 101 -3.96 23.39 -2.40
C GLY A 101 -3.32 22.02 -2.22
N LEU A 102 -3.80 21.23 -1.25
CA LEU A 102 -3.32 19.88 -1.00
C LEU A 102 -3.50 18.94 -2.20
N LEU A 103 -4.66 19.01 -2.87
CA LEU A 103 -4.92 18.23 -4.09
C LEU A 103 -4.00 18.66 -5.23
N TYR A 104 -3.81 19.97 -5.43
CA TYR A 104 -2.93 20.49 -6.47
C TYR A 104 -1.46 20.13 -6.23
N GLU A 105 -0.98 20.19 -4.99
CA GLU A 105 0.36 19.72 -4.62
C GLU A 105 0.53 18.23 -4.87
N ARG A 106 -0.45 17.39 -4.50
CA ARG A 106 -0.40 15.95 -4.80
C ARG A 106 -0.31 15.68 -6.29
N VAL A 107 -1.01 16.47 -7.11
CA VAL A 107 -0.93 16.41 -8.58
C VAL A 107 0.46 16.78 -9.08
N ARG A 108 1.05 17.87 -8.57
CA ARG A 108 2.43 18.28 -8.93
C ARG A 108 3.45 17.21 -8.54
N ASP A 109 3.32 16.62 -7.35
CA ASP A 109 4.20 15.56 -6.87
C ASP A 109 4.11 14.29 -7.75
N GLU A 110 2.90 13.95 -8.21
CA GLU A 110 2.73 12.86 -9.18
C GLU A 110 3.39 13.19 -10.52
N ALA A 111 3.16 14.39 -11.05
CA ALA A 111 3.73 14.81 -12.33
C ALA A 111 5.27 14.82 -12.29
N LYS A 112 5.88 15.26 -11.18
CA LYS A 112 7.32 15.15 -10.94
C LYS A 112 7.80 13.70 -10.87
N ALA A 113 7.08 12.83 -10.17
CA ALA A 113 7.41 11.42 -10.06
C ALA A 113 7.36 10.70 -11.41
N LEU A 114 6.45 11.12 -12.29
CA LEU A 114 6.34 10.65 -13.67
C LEU A 114 7.40 11.25 -14.61
N LYS A 115 8.28 12.13 -14.10
CA LYS A 115 9.30 12.86 -14.89
C LYS A 115 8.69 13.66 -16.05
N SER A 116 7.53 14.26 -15.79
CA SER A 116 6.82 15.10 -16.75
C SER A 116 7.63 16.36 -17.08
N SER A 117 7.64 16.77 -18.35
CA SER A 117 8.26 18.02 -18.81
C SER A 117 7.55 19.27 -18.28
N GLY A 118 6.26 19.13 -17.95
CA GLY A 118 5.47 20.14 -17.25
C GLY A 118 4.07 19.66 -16.95
N LEU A 119 3.31 20.48 -16.23
CA LEU A 119 1.88 20.25 -15.96
C LEU A 119 1.06 21.32 -16.69
N PHE A 120 0.15 20.87 -17.54
CA PHE A 120 -0.73 21.70 -18.35
C PHE A 120 -2.17 21.57 -17.88
N PHE A 121 -2.96 22.63 -17.97
CA PHE A 121 -4.40 22.57 -17.72
C PHE A 121 -5.10 23.81 -18.24
N GLU A 122 -6.42 23.74 -18.37
CA GLU A 122 -7.23 24.86 -18.83
C GLU A 122 -7.82 25.64 -17.65
N CYS A 123 -7.75 26.96 -17.75
CA CYS A 123 -8.46 27.86 -16.83
C CYS A 123 -9.20 28.92 -17.64
N LEU A 124 -10.46 29.16 -17.31
CA LEU A 124 -11.27 30.17 -17.99
C LEU A 124 -10.67 31.59 -17.82
N PRO A 125 -10.88 32.50 -18.79
CA PRO A 125 -10.26 33.82 -18.80
C PRO A 125 -10.73 34.76 -17.67
N ASP A 126 -9.86 35.68 -17.30
CA ASP A 126 -10.09 36.74 -16.31
C ASP A 126 -10.34 38.13 -16.92
N SER A 127 -10.61 38.18 -18.22
CA SER A 127 -10.78 39.39 -19.03
C SER A 127 -12.19 39.49 -19.62
N PRO A 128 -12.84 40.67 -19.54
CA PRO A 128 -14.14 40.93 -20.17
C PRO A 128 -14.12 40.83 -21.70
N HIS A 129 -12.94 40.91 -22.33
CA HIS A 129 -12.81 40.74 -23.77
C HIS A 129 -12.96 39.28 -24.23
N LEU A 130 -12.67 38.33 -23.33
CA LEU A 130 -12.74 36.90 -23.63
C LEU A 130 -13.93 36.22 -22.96
N CYS A 131 -14.52 36.82 -21.93
CA CYS A 131 -15.60 36.22 -21.16
C CYS A 131 -16.59 37.29 -20.73
N ARG A 132 -17.87 37.16 -21.07
CA ARG A 132 -18.85 38.26 -20.90
C ARG A 132 -19.44 38.36 -19.50
N ASP A 133 -19.60 37.23 -18.80
CA ASP A 133 -20.24 37.19 -17.47
C ASP A 133 -19.29 37.69 -16.35
N PRO A 134 -19.61 38.83 -15.68
CA PRO A 134 -18.79 39.38 -14.61
C PRO A 134 -18.64 38.45 -13.39
N HIS A 135 -19.63 37.61 -13.11
CA HIS A 135 -19.60 36.67 -11.99
C HIS A 135 -18.62 35.52 -12.27
N ILE A 136 -18.58 35.03 -13.51
CA ILE A 136 -17.60 34.02 -13.97
C ILE A 136 -16.19 34.61 -13.94
N ILE A 137 -16.00 35.85 -14.43
CA ILE A 137 -14.70 36.54 -14.40
C ILE A 137 -14.14 36.59 -12.97
N ASN A 138 -14.94 36.95 -11.98
CA ASN A 138 -14.47 37.02 -10.58
C ASN A 138 -14.03 35.66 -10.04
N LYS A 139 -14.74 34.57 -10.38
CA LYS A 139 -14.31 33.20 -10.03
C LYS A 139 -13.01 32.82 -10.75
N ASN A 140 -12.85 33.21 -12.01
CA ASN A 140 -11.65 32.92 -12.80
C ASN A 140 -10.42 33.65 -12.27
N ARG A 141 -10.58 34.93 -11.85
CA ARG A 141 -9.53 35.69 -11.15
C ARG A 141 -9.05 34.98 -9.89
N ALA A 142 -9.97 34.43 -9.09
CA ALA A 142 -9.63 33.68 -7.90
C ALA A 142 -8.87 32.38 -8.21
N ARG A 143 -9.26 31.66 -9.27
CA ARG A 143 -8.57 30.45 -9.75
C ARG A 143 -7.16 30.75 -10.26
N LEU A 144 -6.99 31.76 -11.12
CA LEU A 144 -5.68 32.17 -11.62
C LEU A 144 -4.78 32.65 -10.49
N ARG A 145 -5.30 33.46 -9.55
CA ARG A 145 -4.56 33.85 -8.33
C ARG A 145 -4.10 32.65 -7.51
N PHE A 146 -4.89 31.57 -7.45
CA PHE A 146 -4.48 30.34 -6.77
C PHE A 146 -3.30 29.67 -7.48
N TYR A 147 -3.37 29.50 -8.80
CA TYR A 147 -2.32 28.86 -9.60
C TYR A 147 -1.02 29.68 -9.69
N GLU A 148 -1.11 31.02 -9.76
CA GLU A 148 0.07 31.89 -9.79
C GLU A 148 0.96 31.67 -8.54
N ARG A 149 0.38 31.35 -7.37
CA ARG A 149 1.15 31.04 -6.15
C ARG A 149 2.07 29.83 -6.29
N TYR A 150 1.79 28.95 -7.25
CA TYR A 150 2.60 27.77 -7.54
C TYR A 150 3.57 28.00 -8.72
N GLY A 151 3.59 29.20 -9.29
CA GLY A 151 4.36 29.52 -10.50
C GLY A 151 3.71 29.00 -11.79
N ALA A 152 2.40 28.79 -11.79
CA ALA A 152 1.65 28.33 -12.95
C ALA A 152 0.96 29.52 -13.65
N TYR A 153 1.27 29.72 -14.94
CA TYR A 153 0.87 30.93 -15.68
C TYR A 153 0.22 30.59 -17.03
N PRO A 154 -0.71 31.43 -17.52
CA PRO A 154 -1.22 31.32 -18.89
C PRO A 154 -0.10 31.45 -19.92
N ILE A 155 -0.14 30.58 -20.93
CA ILE A 155 0.62 30.77 -22.18
C ILE A 155 -0.06 31.88 -22.99
N ILE A 156 0.73 32.79 -23.57
CA ILE A 156 0.24 33.95 -24.33
C ILE A 156 0.92 34.06 -25.69
N GLY A 157 0.37 34.91 -26.56
CA GLY A 157 0.89 35.09 -27.93
C GLY A 157 0.53 33.94 -28.86
N THR A 158 -0.53 33.19 -28.54
CA THR A 158 -0.99 32.03 -29.31
C THR A 158 -2.47 32.19 -29.67
N LEU A 159 -2.98 31.29 -30.50
CA LEU A 159 -4.39 31.19 -30.87
C LEU A 159 -5.13 30.13 -30.03
N TYR A 160 -4.59 29.69 -28.88
CA TYR A 160 -5.24 28.67 -28.06
C TYR A 160 -6.60 29.14 -27.51
N GLU A 161 -6.74 30.43 -27.22
CA GLU A 161 -7.99 31.08 -26.83
C GLU A 161 -8.96 31.31 -28.01
N THR A 162 -8.75 30.66 -29.16
CA THR A 162 -9.73 30.68 -30.25
C THR A 162 -10.88 29.73 -29.91
N PRO A 163 -12.14 30.18 -29.87
CA PRO A 163 -13.26 29.30 -29.57
C PRO A 163 -13.38 28.12 -30.55
N LEU A 164 -13.80 26.95 -30.06
CA LEU A 164 -13.99 25.76 -30.90
C LEU A 164 -15.18 25.90 -31.86
N LYS A 165 -16.24 26.57 -31.41
CA LYS A 165 -17.38 26.95 -32.23
C LYS A 165 -17.47 28.47 -32.30
N GLU A 166 -17.83 28.97 -33.47
CA GLU A 166 -18.04 30.39 -33.67
C GLU A 166 -19.18 30.87 -32.76
N GLY A 167 -18.91 31.92 -31.97
CA GLY A 167 -19.85 32.46 -30.98
C GLY A 167 -19.75 31.90 -29.56
N ASP A 168 -18.94 30.86 -29.31
CA ASP A 168 -18.66 30.39 -27.94
C ASP A 168 -17.95 31.48 -27.12
N ASP A 169 -18.38 31.67 -25.87
CA ASP A 169 -17.82 32.64 -24.92
C ASP A 169 -16.85 31.97 -23.94
N CYS A 170 -15.93 32.74 -23.37
CA CYS A 170 -14.95 32.29 -22.37
C CYS A 170 -14.01 31.14 -22.85
N PRO A 171 -13.34 31.23 -24.02
CA PRO A 171 -12.39 30.21 -24.45
C PRO A 171 -11.23 30.12 -23.43
N PRO A 172 -10.83 28.93 -22.98
CA PRO A 172 -9.91 28.80 -21.86
C PRO A 172 -8.48 29.21 -22.21
N HIS A 173 -7.76 29.74 -21.23
CA HIS A 173 -6.30 29.82 -21.29
C HIS A 173 -5.69 28.43 -21.08
N LEU A 174 -4.63 28.12 -21.82
CA LEU A 174 -3.74 27.01 -21.48
C LEU A 174 -2.73 27.49 -20.42
N ILE A 175 -2.80 26.90 -19.23
CA ILE A 175 -1.90 27.17 -18.12
C ILE A 175 -0.73 26.19 -18.17
N TYR A 176 0.47 26.68 -17.89
CA TYR A 176 1.69 25.90 -17.75
C TYR A 176 2.30 26.07 -16.36
N ASP A 177 2.55 24.95 -15.69
CA ASP A 177 3.32 24.84 -14.45
C ASP A 177 4.62 24.07 -14.77
N SER A 178 5.77 24.72 -14.58
CA SER A 178 7.08 24.13 -14.85
C SER A 178 7.48 23.04 -13.85
N LEU A 179 6.64 22.80 -12.83
CA LEU A 179 6.92 21.92 -11.70
C LEU A 179 8.20 22.30 -10.94
N GLY A 180 8.62 23.57 -11.02
CA GLY A 180 9.85 24.07 -10.41
C GLY A 180 11.11 23.88 -11.27
N SER A 181 10.96 23.47 -12.52
CA SER A 181 12.07 23.50 -13.50
C SER A 181 12.44 24.94 -13.82
N GLU A 182 13.74 25.23 -13.85
CA GLU A 182 14.31 26.50 -14.33
C GLU A 182 14.37 26.58 -15.86
N LYS A 183 14.26 25.42 -16.55
CA LYS A 183 14.24 25.40 -18.02
C LYS A 183 12.90 25.95 -18.52
N PRO A 184 12.92 26.98 -19.38
CA PRO A 184 11.69 27.50 -19.96
C PRO A 184 11.06 26.49 -20.93
N LEU A 185 9.76 26.62 -21.18
CA LEU A 185 9.04 25.77 -22.12
C LEU A 185 9.49 26.09 -23.55
N ASP A 186 10.16 25.15 -24.19
CA ASP A 186 10.57 25.30 -25.59
C ASP A 186 9.38 25.15 -26.55
N ARG A 187 9.50 25.79 -27.71
CA ARG A 187 8.44 25.82 -28.73
C ARG A 187 8.03 24.42 -29.21
N TYR A 188 9.00 23.53 -29.42
CA TYR A 188 8.75 22.20 -29.97
C TYR A 188 7.93 21.33 -29.00
N SER A 189 8.32 21.31 -27.72
CA SER A 189 7.60 20.63 -26.65
C SER A 189 6.18 21.17 -26.48
N ALA A 190 6.01 22.50 -26.56
CA ALA A 190 4.69 23.13 -26.48
C ALA A 190 3.78 22.72 -27.65
N GLN A 191 4.26 22.81 -28.89
CA GLN A 191 3.51 22.42 -30.08
C GLN A 191 3.07 20.95 -30.03
N LYS A 192 3.98 20.05 -29.60
CA LYS A 192 3.68 18.62 -29.46
C LYS A 192 2.63 18.37 -28.37
N THR A 193 2.74 19.07 -27.24
CA THR A 193 1.78 18.98 -26.12
C THR A 193 0.40 19.49 -26.51
N VAL A 194 0.32 20.68 -27.10
CA VAL A 194 -0.93 21.31 -27.53
C VAL A 194 -1.64 20.46 -28.57
N ARG A 195 -0.92 19.95 -29.56
CA ARG A 195 -1.47 19.03 -30.56
C ARG A 195 -2.08 17.80 -29.89
N ALA A 196 -1.39 17.20 -28.93
CA ALA A 196 -1.87 16.03 -28.22
C ALA A 196 -3.11 16.32 -27.36
N ILE A 197 -3.15 17.44 -26.64
CA ILE A 197 -4.32 17.88 -25.88
C ILE A 197 -5.52 18.02 -26.82
N LEU A 198 -5.37 18.80 -27.90
CA LEU A 198 -6.46 19.06 -28.84
C LEU A 198 -6.94 17.78 -29.54
N GLN A 199 -6.04 16.91 -30.00
CA GLN A 199 -6.40 15.66 -30.67
C GLN A 199 -7.07 14.66 -29.73
N ARG A 200 -6.50 14.43 -28.53
CA ARG A 200 -6.95 13.35 -27.63
C ARG A 200 -8.17 13.74 -26.81
N LYS A 201 -8.30 15.03 -26.44
CA LYS A 201 -9.43 15.53 -25.63
C LYS A 201 -10.57 16.07 -26.49
N TYR A 202 -10.25 16.79 -27.55
CA TYR A 202 -11.23 17.53 -28.36
C TYR A 202 -11.34 17.05 -29.81
N GLY A 203 -10.64 15.98 -30.21
CA GLY A 203 -10.50 15.60 -31.63
C GLY A 203 -11.81 15.48 -32.41
N GLU A 204 -12.88 14.92 -31.81
CA GLU A 204 -14.21 14.83 -32.45
C GLU A 204 -14.94 16.18 -32.53
N SER A 205 -14.53 17.18 -31.75
CA SER A 205 -15.17 18.50 -31.63
C SER A 205 -14.40 19.62 -32.33
N CYS A 206 -13.14 19.41 -32.71
CA CYS A 206 -12.32 20.40 -33.40
C CYS A 206 -12.71 20.51 -34.88
N PRO A 207 -12.96 21.74 -35.41
CA PRO A 207 -13.16 21.95 -36.84
C PRO A 207 -11.95 21.50 -37.68
N PRO A 208 -12.14 21.13 -38.97
CA PRO A 208 -11.03 20.84 -39.88
C PRO A 208 -10.00 21.97 -39.91
N GLY A 209 -8.71 21.63 -39.80
CA GLY A 209 -7.61 22.60 -39.79
C GLY A 209 -7.42 23.39 -38.48
N TYR A 210 -8.37 23.34 -37.53
CA TYR A 210 -8.28 24.07 -36.25
C TYR A 210 -7.01 23.71 -35.46
N ILE A 211 -6.71 22.42 -35.35
CA ILE A 211 -5.55 21.94 -34.58
C ILE A 211 -4.25 22.48 -35.16
N ASN A 212 -4.09 22.47 -36.49
CA ASN A 212 -2.90 23.02 -37.14
C ASN A 212 -2.79 24.53 -36.94
N LYS A 213 -3.89 25.26 -37.14
CA LYS A 213 -3.96 26.70 -36.90
C LYS A 213 -3.51 27.09 -35.48
N VAL A 214 -4.00 26.37 -34.46
CA VAL A 214 -3.61 26.64 -33.06
C VAL A 214 -2.16 26.25 -32.82
N VAL A 215 -1.72 25.07 -33.26
CA VAL A 215 -0.33 24.61 -33.04
C VAL A 215 0.69 25.52 -33.72
N GLU A 216 0.44 25.95 -34.96
CA GLU A 216 1.32 26.83 -35.74
C GLU A 216 1.37 28.27 -35.20
N SER A 217 0.43 28.65 -34.34
CA SER A 217 0.45 29.96 -33.67
C SER A 217 1.53 30.07 -32.59
N PHE A 218 2.07 28.95 -32.10
CA PHE A 218 3.17 28.94 -31.12
C PHE A 218 4.48 29.25 -31.85
N ARG A 219 4.80 30.54 -31.99
CA ARG A 219 5.95 31.04 -32.76
C ARG A 219 7.19 31.33 -31.92
N ASP A 220 6.99 31.80 -30.69
CA ASP A 220 8.06 32.20 -29.76
C ASP A 220 8.83 30.99 -29.22
N ASP A 221 10.15 31.14 -29.03
CA ASP A 221 11.02 30.16 -28.37
C ASP A 221 12.04 30.87 -27.45
N PRO A 222 11.91 30.77 -26.11
CA PRO A 222 10.92 29.99 -25.40
C PRO A 222 9.49 30.54 -25.53
N VAL A 223 8.50 29.68 -25.30
CA VAL A 223 7.09 30.06 -25.30
C VAL A 223 6.81 31.11 -24.22
N ARG A 224 6.05 32.15 -24.59
CA ARG A 224 5.76 33.26 -23.70
C ARG A 224 4.69 32.91 -22.67
N LEU A 225 4.98 33.21 -21.42
CA LEU A 225 4.03 33.14 -20.31
C LEU A 225 3.58 34.54 -19.89
N ARG A 226 2.33 34.65 -19.44
CA ARG A 226 1.79 35.89 -18.90
C ARG A 226 2.53 36.27 -17.62
N SER A 227 2.93 37.53 -17.50
CA SER A 227 3.50 38.05 -16.26
C SER A 227 2.52 37.89 -15.08
N PRO A 228 3.01 37.67 -13.84
CA PRO A 228 2.17 37.53 -12.66
C PRO A 228 1.27 38.76 -12.48
N ARG A 229 -0.03 38.54 -12.27
CA ARG A 229 -1.01 39.63 -12.14
C ARG A 229 -1.52 39.79 -10.72
N TYR A 230 -1.57 38.71 -9.94
CA TYR A 230 -2.24 38.65 -8.65
C TYR A 230 -1.29 38.50 -7.47
N ILE A 231 -0.04 38.12 -7.71
CA ILE A 231 1.02 38.02 -6.70
C ILE A 231 2.12 39.04 -7.02
N LYS A 232 2.59 39.77 -5.99
CA LYS A 232 3.62 40.82 -6.11
C LYS A 232 5.04 40.32 -5.84
N THR A 233 5.18 39.10 -5.32
CA THR A 233 6.46 38.48 -4.92
C THR A 233 6.60 37.11 -5.57
N SER A 234 7.83 36.76 -5.97
CA SER A 234 8.19 35.43 -6.46
C SER A 234 7.76 34.35 -5.47
N PRO A 235 7.23 33.21 -5.93
CA PRO A 235 6.73 32.16 -5.05
C PRO A 235 7.85 31.65 -4.14
N SER A 236 7.65 31.69 -2.83
CA SER A 236 8.58 31.08 -1.87
C SER A 236 8.55 29.55 -2.04
N PRO A 237 9.71 28.87 -2.09
CA PRO A 237 9.79 27.42 -2.10
C PRO A 237 9.50 26.91 -0.69
N GLY A 238 8.23 26.91 -0.29
CA GLY A 238 7.89 26.70 1.11
C GLY A 238 6.51 26.14 1.30
N ILE A 239 6.26 24.92 0.81
CA ILE A 239 5.21 24.07 1.38
C ILE A 239 5.77 22.66 1.52
N THR A 240 5.76 22.17 2.75
CA THR A 240 6.21 20.85 3.17
C THR A 240 5.61 19.78 2.25
N PRO A 241 6.41 18.86 1.67
CA PRO A 241 5.86 17.83 0.80
C PRO A 241 4.80 17.03 1.56
N VAL A 242 3.57 17.05 1.06
CA VAL A 242 2.51 16.16 1.52
C VAL A 242 2.97 14.76 1.16
N ARG A 243 3.58 14.04 2.11
CA ARG A 243 4.07 12.68 1.86
C ARG A 243 2.88 11.83 1.44
N SER A 244 2.88 11.40 0.17
CA SER A 244 1.85 10.52 -0.37
C SER A 244 1.76 9.26 0.49
N VAL A 245 0.53 8.89 0.89
CA VAL A 245 0.25 7.68 1.65
C VAL A 245 0.73 6.41 0.90
N GLU A 246 0.86 6.48 -0.42
CA GLU A 246 1.42 5.40 -1.26
C GLU A 246 2.94 5.22 -1.08
N LYS A 247 3.64 6.26 -0.61
CA LYS A 247 5.10 6.28 -0.44
C LYS A 247 5.51 6.09 1.02
N ILE A 248 4.60 5.75 1.93
CA ILE A 248 4.90 5.49 3.34
C ILE A 248 4.44 4.08 3.72
N ILE A 249 5.22 3.40 4.54
CA ILE A 249 4.85 2.14 5.17
C ILE A 249 4.05 2.45 6.44
N ALA A 250 2.79 2.02 6.50
CA ALA A 250 2.02 2.10 7.75
C ALA A 250 2.65 1.16 8.79
N LEU A 251 3.08 1.69 9.93
CA LEU A 251 3.65 0.92 11.04
C LEU A 251 2.62 0.80 12.16
N VAL A 252 2.13 -0.42 12.40
CA VAL A 252 1.23 -0.73 13.52
C VAL A 252 1.97 -1.59 14.51
N ILE A 253 2.07 -1.11 15.75
CA ILE A 253 2.84 -1.76 16.83
C ILE A 253 1.86 -2.25 17.89
N ASN A 254 2.11 -3.43 18.44
CA ASN A 254 1.34 -3.93 19.58
C ASN A 254 1.75 -3.20 20.86
N ASP A 255 1.05 -2.12 21.23
CA ASP A 255 1.37 -1.22 22.37
C ASP A 255 1.54 -1.93 23.72
N GLN A 256 1.04 -3.16 23.88
CA GLN A 256 1.17 -3.94 25.10
C GLN A 256 2.05 -5.17 24.93
N HIS A 257 2.88 -5.27 23.90
CA HIS A 257 3.69 -6.47 23.67
C HIS A 257 4.61 -6.84 24.84
N GLU A 258 5.04 -5.88 25.66
CA GLU A 258 5.97 -6.10 26.78
C GLU A 258 5.37 -6.90 27.95
N ILE A 259 4.03 -6.95 28.06
CA ILE A 259 3.35 -7.60 29.18
C ILE A 259 3.62 -9.11 29.21
N HIS A 260 3.90 -9.71 28.05
CA HIS A 260 4.25 -11.12 27.94
C HIS A 260 5.77 -11.23 28.00
N HIS A 261 6.35 -11.32 29.19
CA HIS A 261 7.80 -11.45 29.34
C HIS A 261 8.13 -12.67 30.19
N VAL A 262 8.72 -13.68 29.56
CA VAL A 262 9.25 -14.88 30.21
C VAL A 262 10.72 -14.61 30.48
N ARG A 263 11.15 -14.68 31.75
CA ARG A 263 12.52 -14.33 32.18
C ARG A 263 13.43 -15.55 32.36
N GLU A 264 13.04 -16.68 31.81
CA GLU A 264 13.74 -17.96 31.99
C GLU A 264 14.92 -18.10 31.03
N LYS A 265 15.99 -18.76 31.50
CA LYS A 265 17.21 -18.95 30.73
C LYS A 265 16.92 -19.82 29.49
N GLY A 266 17.26 -19.32 28.30
CA GLY A 266 17.03 -20.00 27.03
C GLY A 266 15.76 -19.55 26.28
N TYR A 267 14.86 -18.78 26.90
CA TYR A 267 13.73 -18.18 26.20
C TYR A 267 14.19 -16.96 25.38
N VAL A 268 14.20 -17.10 24.06
CA VAL A 268 14.77 -16.09 23.15
C VAL A 268 13.78 -15.00 22.74
N GLU A 269 12.47 -15.29 22.81
CA GLU A 269 11.41 -14.37 22.41
C GLU A 269 11.21 -13.28 23.47
N SER A 270 11.88 -12.14 23.33
CA SER A 270 11.99 -11.13 24.39
C SER A 270 11.49 -9.74 23.94
N PRO A 271 10.98 -8.89 24.87
CA PRO A 271 10.46 -7.57 24.52
C PRO A 271 11.47 -6.65 23.82
N ILE A 272 12.77 -6.83 24.10
CA ILE A 272 13.87 -6.05 23.52
C ILE A 272 13.93 -6.17 21.98
N ARG A 273 13.37 -7.23 21.40
CA ARG A 273 13.29 -7.43 19.94
C ARG A 273 12.57 -6.27 19.25
N ILE A 274 11.40 -5.88 19.76
CA ILE A 274 10.61 -4.78 19.19
C ILE A 274 11.38 -3.47 19.28
N LYS A 275 12.00 -3.19 20.43
CA LYS A 275 12.83 -1.98 20.61
C LYS A 275 14.02 -1.95 19.64
N SER A 276 14.71 -3.07 19.43
CA SER A 276 15.83 -3.15 18.49
C SER A 276 15.38 -2.93 17.03
N ILE A 277 14.26 -3.53 16.62
CA ILE A 277 13.68 -3.28 15.30
C ILE A 277 13.34 -1.80 15.14
N LEU A 278 12.63 -1.21 16.10
CA LEU A 278 12.26 0.21 16.08
C LEU A 278 13.49 1.11 15.97
N GLN A 279 14.55 0.86 16.74
CA GLN A 279 15.81 1.61 16.63
C GLN A 279 16.45 1.54 15.25
N GLY A 280 16.27 0.43 14.53
CA GLY A 280 16.80 0.27 13.17
C GLY A 280 15.97 0.98 12.10
N ILE A 281 14.64 0.98 12.24
CA ILE A 281 13.72 1.50 11.20
C ILE A 281 13.28 2.94 11.46
N GLU A 282 13.30 3.40 12.70
CA GLU A 282 13.01 4.78 13.06
C GLU A 282 14.14 5.70 12.58
N GLY A 283 13.77 6.88 12.07
CA GLY A 283 14.71 7.80 11.44
C GLY A 283 14.96 7.57 9.95
N THR A 284 14.54 6.42 9.38
CA THR A 284 14.60 6.20 7.92
C THR A 284 13.64 7.11 7.13
N GLY A 285 12.61 7.64 7.78
CA GLY A 285 11.55 8.41 7.14
C GLY A 285 10.55 7.58 6.33
N LEU A 286 10.71 6.25 6.30
CA LEU A 286 9.87 5.33 5.52
C LEU A 286 8.53 4.98 6.19
N PHE A 287 8.40 5.22 7.49
CA PHE A 287 7.27 4.73 8.30
C PHE A 287 6.42 5.86 8.87
N GLU A 288 5.11 5.59 8.96
CA GLU A 288 4.15 6.38 9.74
C GLU A 288 3.53 5.46 10.80
N ARG A 289 3.64 5.85 12.07
CA ARG A 289 3.02 5.07 13.15
C ARG A 289 1.51 5.26 13.16
N ILE A 290 0.77 4.16 13.09
CA ILE A 290 -0.68 4.11 13.19
C ILE A 290 -1.07 3.31 14.44
N LYS A 291 -1.98 3.88 15.25
CA LYS A 291 -2.46 3.20 16.45
C LYS A 291 -3.28 1.96 16.09
N PRO A 292 -3.06 0.81 16.75
CA PRO A 292 -3.88 -0.38 16.54
C PRO A 292 -5.34 -0.11 16.96
N ARG A 293 -6.27 -0.71 16.23
CA ARG A 293 -7.69 -0.77 16.58
C ARG A 293 -8.02 -2.11 17.20
N HIS A 294 -8.99 -2.12 18.10
CA HIS A 294 -9.51 -3.36 18.64
C HIS A 294 -10.55 -3.98 17.70
N PHE A 295 -10.43 -5.28 17.46
CA PHE A 295 -11.38 -6.06 16.66
C PHE A 295 -12.13 -7.10 17.52
N PRO A 296 -13.36 -7.48 17.14
CA PRO A 296 -14.11 -8.53 17.83
C PRO A 296 -13.36 -9.87 17.82
N GLU A 297 -13.44 -10.63 18.92
CA GLU A 297 -12.86 -11.97 19.04
C GLU A 297 -13.40 -12.98 18.00
N LYS A 298 -14.59 -12.71 17.46
CA LYS A 298 -15.20 -13.51 16.38
C LYS A 298 -14.24 -13.72 15.20
N LEU A 299 -13.47 -12.70 14.82
CA LEU A 299 -12.52 -12.80 13.69
C LEU A 299 -11.36 -13.77 13.99
N ILE A 300 -10.99 -13.96 15.25
CA ILE A 300 -10.02 -15.00 15.64
C ILE A 300 -10.69 -16.37 15.55
N LYS A 301 -11.94 -16.49 16.04
CA LYS A 301 -12.72 -17.73 16.04
C LYS A 301 -13.16 -18.22 14.65
N GLU A 302 -13.11 -17.35 13.64
CA GLU A 302 -13.29 -17.72 12.22
C GLU A 302 -12.06 -18.45 11.65
N VAL A 303 -10.90 -18.33 12.30
CA VAL A 303 -9.63 -18.94 11.89
C VAL A 303 -9.15 -20.01 12.86
N HIS A 304 -9.38 -19.83 14.16
CA HIS A 304 -8.99 -20.72 15.24
C HIS A 304 -10.21 -21.39 15.84
N ASP A 305 -10.07 -22.65 16.27
CA ASP A 305 -11.10 -23.39 16.96
C ASP A 305 -11.59 -22.63 18.19
N THR A 306 -12.91 -22.59 18.35
CA THR A 306 -13.54 -21.79 19.42
C THR A 306 -13.16 -22.30 20.81
N HIS A 307 -12.99 -23.61 21.00
CA HIS A 307 -12.62 -24.17 22.30
C HIS A 307 -11.17 -23.87 22.65
N PHE A 308 -10.28 -23.86 21.66
CA PHE A 308 -8.90 -23.41 21.82
C PHE A 308 -8.83 -21.94 22.26
N VAL A 309 -9.53 -21.03 21.56
CA VAL A 309 -9.56 -19.60 21.90
C VAL A 309 -10.09 -19.37 23.32
N GLU A 310 -11.20 -20.02 23.67
CA GLU A 310 -11.79 -19.94 25.01
C GLU A 310 -10.88 -20.53 26.10
N TYR A 311 -10.22 -21.65 25.80
CA TYR A 311 -9.25 -22.25 26.70
C TYR A 311 -8.12 -21.28 27.02
N LEU A 312 -7.46 -20.73 25.98
CA LEU A 312 -6.31 -19.83 26.15
C LEU A 312 -6.69 -18.60 26.98
N LYS A 313 -7.87 -18.03 26.71
CA LYS A 313 -8.43 -16.91 27.48
C LYS A 313 -8.61 -17.24 28.96
N ARG A 314 -9.27 -18.37 29.26
CA ARG A 314 -9.57 -18.80 30.63
C ARG A 314 -8.32 -19.18 31.41
N VAL A 315 -7.43 -19.99 30.80
CA VAL A 315 -6.22 -20.43 31.47
C VAL A 315 -5.29 -19.25 31.74
N SER A 316 -5.09 -18.31 30.79
CA SER A 316 -4.33 -17.08 31.05
C SER A 316 -4.94 -16.28 32.20
N ALA A 317 -6.26 -16.07 32.22
CA ALA A 317 -6.90 -15.31 33.31
C ALA A 317 -6.73 -15.96 34.70
N SER A 318 -6.54 -17.29 34.77
CA SER A 318 -6.38 -18.03 36.02
C SER A 318 -4.96 -17.99 36.62
N ILE A 319 -3.95 -17.61 35.82
CA ILE A 319 -2.54 -17.70 36.23
C ILE A 319 -2.14 -16.49 37.08
N LYS A 320 -1.47 -16.74 38.21
CA LYS A 320 -0.92 -15.67 39.07
C LYS A 320 0.24 -14.93 38.36
N PRO A 321 0.42 -13.62 38.59
CA PRO A 321 1.57 -12.89 38.06
C PRO A 321 2.91 -13.56 38.40
N GLY A 322 3.83 -13.57 37.44
CA GLY A 322 5.16 -14.18 37.57
C GLY A 322 5.18 -15.71 37.47
N ARG A 323 4.03 -16.36 37.23
CA ARG A 323 3.95 -17.82 36.97
C ARG A 323 3.66 -18.10 35.51
N SER A 324 4.14 -19.25 35.06
CA SER A 324 3.95 -19.80 33.72
C SER A 324 3.52 -21.27 33.82
N ILE A 325 2.75 -21.73 32.85
CA ILE A 325 2.38 -23.13 32.66
C ILE A 325 3.13 -23.64 31.44
N TYR A 326 3.89 -24.70 31.63
CA TYR A 326 4.54 -25.43 30.55
C TYR A 326 3.77 -26.72 30.27
N PRO A 327 3.37 -26.96 29.01
CA PRO A 327 2.80 -28.25 28.63
C PRO A 327 3.88 -29.35 28.72
N TYR A 328 3.49 -30.50 29.28
CA TYR A 328 4.39 -31.65 29.46
C TYR A 328 3.77 -33.00 29.07
N VAL A 329 2.45 -33.06 28.81
CA VAL A 329 1.75 -34.26 28.34
C VAL A 329 0.91 -33.92 27.11
N PHE A 330 1.12 -34.65 26.02
CA PHE A 330 0.46 -34.40 24.73
C PHE A 330 -0.40 -35.60 24.30
N PRO A 331 -1.67 -35.38 23.89
CA PRO A 331 -2.59 -36.46 23.55
C PRO A 331 -2.36 -36.99 22.13
N ILE A 332 -1.34 -37.85 21.94
CA ILE A 332 -1.05 -38.46 20.62
C ILE A 332 -2.08 -39.54 20.25
N ARG A 333 -2.47 -40.38 21.21
CA ARG A 333 -3.32 -41.57 20.97
C ARG A 333 -4.82 -41.31 21.05
N ASN A 334 -5.25 -40.37 21.91
CA ASN A 334 -6.66 -40.09 22.14
C ASN A 334 -6.90 -38.61 22.46
N THR A 335 -7.49 -37.89 21.50
CA THR A 335 -7.87 -36.47 21.62
C THR A 335 -9.35 -36.28 21.97
N ALA A 336 -10.13 -37.34 22.23
CA ALA A 336 -11.57 -37.22 22.39
C ALA A 336 -11.99 -36.56 23.72
N ARG A 337 -11.13 -36.56 24.74
CA ARG A 337 -11.46 -36.08 26.10
C ARG A 337 -10.36 -35.15 26.65
N PRO A 338 -10.53 -33.82 26.62
CA PRO A 338 -9.56 -32.90 27.23
C PRO A 338 -9.58 -32.99 28.77
N PRO A 339 -8.41 -32.85 29.45
CA PRO A 339 -8.35 -32.80 30.91
C PRO A 339 -9.25 -31.71 31.51
N LYS A 340 -9.87 -31.94 32.68
CA LYS A 340 -10.75 -30.93 33.32
C LYS A 340 -9.96 -29.72 33.85
N GLU A 341 -8.80 -29.96 34.45
CA GLU A 341 -7.94 -28.92 34.98
C GLU A 341 -7.26 -28.13 33.86
N LEU A 342 -7.39 -26.79 33.88
CA LEU A 342 -6.87 -25.94 32.82
C LEU A 342 -5.34 -26.06 32.65
N PRO A 343 -4.51 -26.07 33.71
CA PRO A 343 -3.07 -26.22 33.53
C PRO A 343 -2.67 -27.55 32.88
N VAL A 344 -3.31 -28.65 33.27
CA VAL A 344 -3.05 -29.98 32.69
C VAL A 344 -3.52 -30.06 31.23
N ARG A 345 -4.57 -29.30 30.87
CA ARG A 345 -5.08 -29.21 29.50
C ARG A 345 -4.12 -28.49 28.54
N ALA A 346 -3.04 -27.85 29.01
CA ALA A 346 -2.13 -27.12 28.13
C ALA A 346 -1.59 -27.94 26.95
N GLY A 347 -1.13 -29.16 27.20
CA GLY A 347 -0.62 -30.02 26.13
C GLY A 347 -1.69 -30.57 25.18
N TYR A 348 -2.98 -30.42 25.50
CA TYR A 348 -4.07 -30.75 24.56
C TYR A 348 -4.17 -29.75 23.41
N TYR A 349 -3.75 -28.50 23.66
CA TYR A 349 -3.78 -27.40 22.69
C TYR A 349 -2.36 -26.91 22.34
N CYS A 350 -1.32 -27.67 22.62
CA CYS A 350 0.06 -27.27 22.34
C CYS A 350 0.81 -28.33 21.54
N ILE A 351 1.77 -27.89 20.73
CA ILE A 351 2.62 -28.76 19.90
C ILE A 351 4.07 -28.85 20.39
N ASP A 352 4.45 -28.13 21.45
CA ASP A 352 5.81 -28.15 22.00
C ASP A 352 5.83 -28.01 23.53
N THR A 353 7.01 -28.11 24.14
CA THR A 353 7.21 -27.99 25.60
C THR A 353 7.82 -26.65 26.03
N PHE A 354 8.07 -25.72 25.11
CA PHE A 354 8.86 -24.50 25.35
C PHE A 354 8.09 -23.20 25.07
N THR A 355 6.80 -23.28 24.75
CA THR A 355 5.88 -22.16 24.65
C THR A 355 5.03 -22.04 25.91
N PRO A 356 5.42 -21.23 26.92
CA PRO A 356 4.70 -21.16 28.18
C PRO A 356 3.46 -20.28 28.14
N ILE A 357 2.37 -20.73 28.75
CA ILE A 357 1.23 -19.85 28.99
C ILE A 357 1.46 -19.08 30.29
N ASN A 358 1.47 -17.75 30.22
CA ASN A 358 1.39 -16.89 31.39
C ASN A 358 0.08 -16.08 31.39
N ARG A 359 -0.12 -15.29 32.44
CA ARG A 359 -1.36 -14.51 32.62
C ARG A 359 -1.67 -13.53 31.49
N ASN A 360 -0.67 -13.16 30.71
CA ASN A 360 -0.76 -12.14 29.67
C ASN A 360 -0.71 -12.72 28.24
N ALA A 361 -0.53 -14.03 28.07
CA ALA A 361 -0.38 -14.66 26.76
C ALA A 361 -1.56 -14.36 25.83
N TYR A 362 -2.79 -14.63 26.28
CA TYR A 362 -4.01 -14.30 25.52
C TYR A 362 -4.07 -12.81 25.14
N LYS A 363 -3.82 -11.91 26.10
CA LYS A 363 -3.95 -10.46 25.87
C LYS A 363 -2.93 -9.95 24.86
N ALA A 364 -1.67 -10.39 24.98
CA ALA A 364 -0.61 -10.02 24.06
C ALA A 364 -0.86 -10.57 22.66
N ALA A 365 -1.27 -11.83 22.53
CA ALA A 365 -1.60 -12.46 21.26
C ALA A 365 -2.82 -11.82 20.59
N LYS A 366 -3.87 -11.46 21.35
CA LYS A 366 -5.01 -10.69 20.85
C LYS A 366 -4.58 -9.32 20.31
N GLY A 367 -3.66 -8.65 21.00
CA GLY A 367 -3.06 -7.39 20.53
C GLY A 367 -2.29 -7.54 19.22
N ALA A 368 -1.54 -8.65 19.05
CA ALA A 368 -0.86 -8.96 17.80
C ALA A 368 -1.86 -9.12 16.62
N VAL A 369 -2.97 -9.84 16.85
CA VAL A 369 -4.04 -9.97 15.85
C VAL A 369 -4.67 -8.62 15.52
N ASP A 370 -4.93 -7.77 16.52
CA ASP A 370 -5.47 -6.43 16.35
C ASP A 370 -4.56 -5.55 15.47
N CYS A 371 -3.24 -5.65 15.63
CA CYS A 371 -2.28 -4.97 14.77
C CYS A 371 -2.34 -5.49 13.32
N ALA A 372 -2.34 -6.81 13.13
CA ALA A 372 -2.40 -7.41 11.79
C ALA A 372 -3.70 -7.05 11.05
N LEU A 373 -4.85 -7.07 11.74
CA LEU A 373 -6.14 -6.65 11.18
C LEU A 373 -6.19 -5.13 10.91
N THR A 374 -5.62 -4.31 11.79
CA THR A 374 -5.49 -2.87 11.53
C THR A 374 -4.69 -2.63 10.26
N SER A 375 -3.54 -3.31 10.11
CA SER A 375 -2.71 -3.19 8.92
C SER A 375 -3.42 -3.70 7.65
N ALA A 376 -4.19 -4.79 7.74
CA ALA A 376 -5.03 -5.26 6.64
C ALA A 376 -6.10 -4.23 6.24
N GLU A 377 -6.80 -3.60 7.19
CA GLU A 377 -7.71 -2.49 6.90
C GLU A 377 -6.99 -1.31 6.23
N LEU A 378 -5.74 -1.01 6.61
CA LEU A 378 -4.97 0.08 5.99
C LEU A 378 -4.63 -0.24 4.53
N ILE A 379 -4.28 -1.48 4.22
CA ILE A 379 -4.11 -1.96 2.84
C ILE A 379 -5.39 -1.77 2.03
N LEU A 380 -6.55 -2.19 2.56
CA LEU A 380 -7.85 -1.98 1.89
C LEU A 380 -8.21 -0.51 1.71
N LYS A 381 -7.75 0.36 2.60
CA LYS A 381 -7.94 1.82 2.51
C LYS A 381 -6.91 2.48 1.58
N GLY A 382 -6.03 1.72 0.93
CA GLY A 382 -5.09 2.22 -0.09
C GLY A 382 -3.67 2.47 0.40
N TYR A 383 -3.27 1.97 1.57
CA TYR A 383 -1.82 1.86 1.85
C TYR A 383 -1.24 0.78 0.94
N ARG A 384 -0.05 1.06 0.39
CA ARG A 384 0.64 0.10 -0.46
C ARG A 384 1.36 -0.97 0.35
N LEU A 385 1.97 -0.53 1.44
CA LEU A 385 2.76 -1.31 2.35
C LEU A 385 2.27 -1.03 3.77
N ALA A 386 2.09 -2.08 4.56
CA ALA A 386 1.82 -1.99 5.98
C ALA A 386 2.67 -3.01 6.73
N TYR A 387 3.16 -2.65 7.90
CA TYR A 387 3.96 -3.49 8.77
C TYR A 387 3.28 -3.61 10.13
N ALA A 388 2.80 -4.82 10.44
CA ALA A 388 2.38 -5.20 11.76
C ALA A 388 3.61 -5.69 12.56
N LEU A 389 4.21 -4.78 13.32
CA LEU A 389 5.31 -5.08 14.23
C LEU A 389 4.73 -5.66 15.52
N VAL A 390 4.55 -6.98 15.50
CA VAL A 390 3.83 -7.72 16.54
C VAL A 390 4.78 -8.57 17.40
N ARG A 391 4.31 -8.82 18.62
CA ARG A 391 4.85 -9.80 19.55
C ARG A 391 3.73 -10.18 20.53
N PRO A 392 3.50 -11.48 20.80
CA PRO A 392 4.20 -12.67 20.27
C PRO A 392 4.00 -12.88 18.75
N PRO A 393 4.85 -13.70 18.09
CA PRO A 393 4.69 -14.12 16.70
C PRO A 393 3.45 -15.03 16.52
N GLY A 394 3.16 -15.46 15.29
CA GLY A 394 1.93 -16.16 14.95
C GLY A 394 2.04 -17.40 14.05
N HIS A 395 3.05 -17.55 13.20
CA HIS A 395 3.01 -18.52 12.10
C HIS A 395 2.97 -20.01 12.50
N HIS A 396 3.34 -20.35 13.75
CA HIS A 396 3.25 -21.71 14.31
C HIS A 396 1.91 -22.03 14.98
N ALA A 397 1.02 -21.04 15.18
CA ALA A 397 -0.29 -21.29 15.75
C ALA A 397 -1.22 -21.89 14.69
N GLU A 398 -1.54 -23.17 14.86
CA GLU A 398 -2.47 -23.96 14.04
C GLU A 398 -3.92 -23.60 14.35
N HIS A 399 -4.87 -24.15 13.59
CA HIS A 399 -6.29 -23.95 13.84
C HIS A 399 -6.69 -24.28 15.28
N ARG A 400 -6.08 -25.32 15.87
CA ARG A 400 -6.45 -25.83 17.19
C ARG A 400 -5.33 -25.75 18.22
N SER A 401 -4.12 -25.35 17.85
CA SER A 401 -2.95 -25.51 18.72
C SER A 401 -2.03 -24.29 18.70
N PHE A 402 -1.43 -23.98 19.85
CA PHE A 402 -0.35 -23.00 19.97
C PHE A 402 1.02 -23.70 20.04
N GLY A 403 2.10 -22.98 19.72
CA GLY A 403 3.47 -23.48 19.79
C GLY A 403 4.45 -22.56 19.07
N GLY A 404 5.75 -22.85 19.13
CA GLY A 404 6.82 -22.04 18.56
C GLY A 404 6.76 -20.57 19.00
N PHE A 405 6.47 -20.30 20.27
CA PHE A 405 6.21 -18.97 20.83
C PHE A 405 4.91 -18.29 20.34
N CYS A 406 4.14 -18.92 19.44
CA CYS A 406 2.95 -18.38 18.80
C CYS A 406 1.69 -18.88 19.49
N TYR A 407 0.72 -17.97 19.73
CA TYR A 407 -0.58 -18.33 20.34
C TYR A 407 -1.77 -18.12 19.41
N PHE A 408 -1.76 -17.05 18.63
CA PHE A 408 -2.73 -16.82 17.56
C PHE A 408 -1.98 -16.46 16.28
N ASN A 409 -2.41 -17.03 15.17
CA ASN A 409 -1.80 -16.76 13.88
C ASN A 409 -2.30 -15.42 13.31
N SER A 410 -1.58 -14.34 13.63
CA SER A 410 -1.94 -12.98 13.24
C SER A 410 -1.96 -12.80 11.71
N GLY A 411 -0.98 -13.40 11.01
CA GLY A 411 -0.92 -13.40 9.55
C GLY A 411 -2.11 -14.12 8.91
N ALA A 412 -2.49 -15.29 9.44
CA ALA A 412 -3.64 -16.05 8.95
C ALA A 412 -4.98 -15.34 9.21
N VAL A 413 -5.16 -14.71 10.38
CA VAL A 413 -6.37 -13.92 10.66
C VAL A 413 -6.49 -12.74 9.67
N ALA A 414 -5.39 -12.05 9.40
CA ALA A 414 -5.37 -10.99 8.39
C ALA A 414 -5.62 -11.53 6.96
N ALA A 415 -5.07 -12.68 6.61
CA ALA A 415 -5.29 -13.32 5.31
C ALA A 415 -6.75 -13.73 5.10
N HIS A 416 -7.37 -14.34 6.12
CA HIS A 416 -8.79 -14.69 6.09
C HIS A 416 -9.65 -13.43 5.89
N PHE A 417 -9.38 -12.36 6.65
CA PHE A 417 -10.06 -11.07 6.47
C PHE A 417 -9.91 -10.50 5.04
N LEU A 418 -8.69 -10.49 4.49
CA LEU A 418 -8.43 -9.98 3.14
C LEU A 418 -9.01 -10.88 2.04
N SER A 419 -9.17 -12.18 2.29
CA SER A 419 -9.68 -13.15 1.30
C SER A 419 -11.10 -12.84 0.83
N ALA A 420 -11.90 -12.15 1.66
CA ALA A 420 -13.21 -11.64 1.28
C ALA A 420 -13.15 -10.56 0.18
N HIS A 421 -11.98 -9.95 -0.05
CA HIS A 421 -11.77 -8.86 -1.01
C HIS A 421 -10.95 -9.26 -2.25
N GLY A 422 -10.43 -10.49 -2.27
CA GLY A 422 -9.64 -11.05 -3.37
C GLY A 422 -8.66 -12.12 -2.90
N LYS A 423 -8.04 -12.84 -3.86
CA LYS A 423 -7.05 -13.88 -3.55
C LYS A 423 -5.87 -13.32 -2.74
N VAL A 424 -5.40 -14.07 -1.75
CA VAL A 424 -4.26 -13.69 -0.90
C VAL A 424 -3.13 -14.68 -1.09
N ALA A 425 -1.90 -14.22 -1.23
CA ALA A 425 -0.73 -15.08 -1.07
C ALA A 425 -0.07 -14.76 0.28
N ILE A 426 0.30 -15.80 1.02
CA ILE A 426 1.15 -15.70 2.21
C ILE A 426 2.51 -16.28 1.83
N LEU A 427 3.55 -15.46 1.95
CA LEU A 427 4.94 -15.83 1.79
C LEU A 427 5.62 -15.79 3.15
N ASP A 428 6.01 -16.94 3.65
CA ASP A 428 6.75 -17.08 4.89
C ASP A 428 8.25 -17.20 4.58
N ILE A 429 9.01 -16.24 5.09
CA ILE A 429 10.47 -16.12 4.97
C ILE A 429 11.17 -16.17 6.33
N ASP A 430 10.45 -16.58 7.38
CA ASP A 430 11.05 -17.02 8.63
C ASP A 430 11.91 -18.27 8.41
N TYR A 431 12.92 -18.48 9.25
CA TYR A 431 13.78 -19.67 9.16
C TYR A 431 12.99 -20.98 9.37
N HIS A 432 11.93 -20.93 10.18
CA HIS A 432 11.11 -22.10 10.51
C HIS A 432 9.89 -22.21 9.60
N HIS A 433 9.42 -23.44 9.41
CA HIS A 433 8.17 -23.67 8.65
C HIS A 433 6.99 -23.08 9.41
N GLY A 434 6.22 -22.21 8.76
CA GLY A 434 4.92 -21.72 9.25
C GLY A 434 3.82 -22.77 9.20
N ASN A 435 3.97 -23.86 9.97
CA ASN A 435 3.04 -24.99 10.02
C ASN A 435 1.61 -24.58 10.37
N GLY A 436 1.44 -23.60 11.26
CA GLY A 436 0.12 -23.10 11.62
C GLY A 436 -0.59 -22.43 10.45
N THR A 437 0.16 -21.63 9.68
CA THR A 437 -0.36 -21.03 8.45
C THR A 437 -0.74 -22.10 7.43
N GLN A 438 0.11 -23.11 7.24
CA GLN A 438 -0.20 -24.23 6.35
C GLN A 438 -1.48 -24.97 6.78
N ASP A 439 -1.60 -25.34 8.06
CA ASP A 439 -2.74 -26.06 8.63
C ASP A 439 -4.07 -25.32 8.35
N ILE A 440 -4.12 -24.02 8.67
CA ILE A 440 -5.31 -23.19 8.54
C ILE A 440 -5.85 -23.11 7.10
N PHE A 441 -4.96 -23.08 6.10
CA PHE A 441 -5.35 -22.91 4.70
C PHE A 441 -5.23 -24.18 3.86
N TYR A 442 -4.90 -25.33 4.46
CA TYR A 442 -4.54 -26.56 3.73
C TYR A 442 -5.60 -27.07 2.76
N GLN A 443 -6.87 -26.72 2.99
CA GLN A 443 -8.02 -27.10 2.15
C GLN A 443 -8.56 -25.94 1.28
N ARG A 444 -7.90 -24.78 1.28
CA ARG A 444 -8.37 -23.55 0.64
C ARG A 444 -7.55 -23.20 -0.60
N ARG A 445 -8.20 -22.59 -1.58
CA ARG A 445 -7.58 -22.17 -2.87
C ARG A 445 -7.62 -20.66 -3.12
N ASP A 446 -8.36 -19.94 -2.29
CA ASP A 446 -8.43 -18.49 -2.26
C ASP A 446 -7.24 -17.86 -1.52
N VAL A 447 -6.53 -18.66 -0.72
CA VAL A 447 -5.26 -18.31 -0.08
C VAL A 447 -4.17 -19.28 -0.53
N LEU A 448 -3.08 -18.76 -1.09
CA LEU A 448 -1.87 -19.51 -1.41
C LEU A 448 -0.89 -19.41 -0.26
N THR A 449 -0.40 -20.53 0.25
CA THR A 449 0.64 -20.58 1.28
C THR A 449 1.97 -21.03 0.66
N ILE A 450 3.02 -20.23 0.90
CA ILE A 450 4.39 -20.57 0.53
C ILE A 450 5.29 -20.34 1.72
N SER A 451 6.17 -21.29 2.03
CA SER A 451 7.17 -21.13 3.10
C SER A 451 8.54 -21.61 2.64
N ILE A 452 9.58 -20.81 2.92
CA ILE A 452 11.00 -21.14 2.68
C ILE A 452 11.67 -21.29 4.04
N HIS A 453 12.11 -22.49 4.39
CA HIS A 453 12.54 -22.81 5.76
C HIS A 453 13.67 -23.84 5.79
N GLY A 454 14.32 -23.99 6.94
CA GLY A 454 15.23 -25.11 7.21
C GLY A 454 14.50 -26.46 7.11
N HIS A 455 15.15 -27.47 6.55
CA HIS A 455 14.51 -28.76 6.33
C HIS A 455 14.01 -29.35 7.66
N PRO A 456 12.75 -29.86 7.74
CA PRO A 456 12.18 -30.34 9.00
C PRO A 456 12.95 -31.49 9.65
N SER A 457 13.83 -32.19 8.93
CA SER A 457 14.70 -33.22 9.53
C SER A 457 15.69 -32.67 10.59
N PHE A 458 15.96 -31.37 10.60
CA PHE A 458 16.86 -30.73 11.56
C PHE A 458 16.33 -29.43 12.17
N ALA A 459 15.26 -28.85 11.61
CA ALA A 459 14.66 -27.61 12.08
C ALA A 459 13.23 -27.83 12.58
N TYR A 460 12.85 -27.10 13.65
CA TYR A 460 11.47 -27.03 14.11
C TYR A 460 10.54 -26.58 12.96
N PRO A 461 9.35 -27.18 12.77
CA PRO A 461 8.57 -28.01 13.70
C PRO A 461 8.74 -29.53 13.56
N TYR A 462 9.72 -30.01 12.78
CA TYR A 462 10.06 -31.42 12.59
C TYR A 462 9.04 -32.34 11.89
N PHE A 463 7.75 -32.09 12.05
CA PHE A 463 6.67 -32.99 11.62
C PHE A 463 5.85 -32.49 10.42
N SER A 464 6.18 -31.30 9.91
CA SER A 464 5.58 -30.69 8.72
C SER A 464 6.59 -29.79 8.02
N GLY A 465 6.27 -29.33 6.81
CA GLY A 465 7.16 -28.50 6.00
C GLY A 465 7.87 -29.31 4.92
N PHE A 466 7.52 -30.58 4.74
CA PHE A 466 8.10 -31.38 3.68
C PHE A 466 7.59 -30.94 2.30
N ALA A 467 8.44 -31.07 1.30
CA ALA A 467 8.17 -30.58 -0.06
C ALA A 467 6.99 -31.30 -0.75
N ASN A 468 6.56 -32.46 -0.26
CA ASN A 468 5.44 -33.24 -0.80
C ASN A 468 4.06 -32.81 -0.25
N GLU A 469 4.02 -31.88 0.71
CA GLU A 469 2.79 -31.37 1.31
C GLU A 469 2.17 -30.27 0.44
N HIS A 470 1.25 -30.63 -0.46
CA HIS A 470 0.70 -29.70 -1.46
C HIS A 470 -0.73 -29.22 -1.21
N GLY A 471 -1.25 -29.38 0.02
CA GLY A 471 -2.66 -29.14 0.32
C GLY A 471 -3.55 -30.32 -0.08
N VAL A 472 -4.80 -30.29 0.37
CA VAL A 472 -5.78 -31.37 0.16
C VAL A 472 -7.12 -30.83 -0.30
N GLY A 473 -7.95 -31.70 -0.89
CA GLY A 473 -9.27 -31.31 -1.38
C GLY A 473 -9.19 -30.10 -2.32
N PRO A 474 -10.04 -29.06 -2.13
CA PRO A 474 -9.99 -27.84 -2.93
C PRO A 474 -8.66 -27.07 -2.86
N GLY A 475 -7.89 -27.23 -1.78
CA GLY A 475 -6.59 -26.57 -1.58
C GLY A 475 -5.39 -27.29 -2.19
N LYS A 476 -5.61 -28.45 -2.83
CA LYS A 476 -4.53 -29.16 -3.53
C LYS A 476 -3.90 -28.28 -4.62
N GLY A 477 -2.59 -28.10 -4.55
CA GLY A 477 -1.80 -27.21 -5.42
C GLY A 477 -1.71 -25.75 -4.94
N TYR A 478 -2.21 -25.45 -3.73
CA TYR A 478 -2.19 -24.10 -3.13
C TYR A 478 -1.37 -24.02 -1.84
N ASN A 479 -0.62 -25.06 -1.50
CA ASN A 479 0.45 -25.04 -0.49
C ASN A 479 1.79 -25.42 -1.14
N PHE A 480 2.84 -24.66 -0.89
CA PHE A 480 4.20 -24.95 -1.36
C PHE A 480 5.22 -24.76 -0.26
N ASN A 481 5.82 -25.87 0.17
CA ASN A 481 6.96 -25.86 1.07
C ASN A 481 8.26 -25.92 0.28
N LEU A 482 9.21 -25.08 0.68
CA LEU A 482 10.57 -25.12 0.21
C LEU A 482 11.52 -25.38 1.39
N PRO A 483 11.69 -26.64 1.81
CA PRO A 483 12.69 -26.99 2.79
C PRO A 483 14.09 -26.91 2.18
N LEU A 484 15.00 -26.25 2.85
CA LEU A 484 16.38 -26.01 2.41
C LEU A 484 17.39 -26.67 3.37
N PRO A 485 18.61 -27.00 2.90
CA PRO A 485 19.64 -27.62 3.73
C PRO A 485 20.12 -26.70 4.86
N GLU A 486 20.86 -27.26 5.81
CA GLU A 486 21.36 -26.56 7.01
C GLU A 486 22.30 -25.39 6.68
N LYS A 487 22.97 -25.43 5.52
CA LYS A 487 23.87 -24.38 5.05
C LYS A 487 23.30 -23.70 3.83
N VAL A 488 22.90 -22.44 4.01
CA VAL A 488 22.39 -21.56 2.95
C VAL A 488 23.03 -20.18 3.13
N ASN A 489 23.52 -19.62 2.03
CA ASN A 489 24.04 -18.25 1.97
C ASN A 489 23.02 -17.31 1.30
N GLY A 490 23.24 -16.00 1.39
CA GLY A 490 22.32 -15.00 0.86
C GLY A 490 21.97 -15.15 -0.63
N SER A 491 22.94 -15.47 -1.48
CA SER A 491 22.70 -15.60 -2.93
C SER A 491 21.85 -16.83 -3.28
N SER A 492 22.13 -17.98 -2.66
CA SER A 492 21.32 -19.18 -2.82
C SER A 492 19.92 -19.03 -2.22
N TYR A 493 19.79 -18.30 -1.10
CA TYR A 493 18.49 -17.95 -0.54
C TYR A 493 17.68 -17.08 -1.51
N LEU A 494 18.26 -16.01 -2.06
CA LEU A 494 17.60 -15.12 -3.00
C LEU A 494 17.13 -15.86 -4.26
N ALA A 495 17.95 -16.77 -4.82
CA ALA A 495 17.56 -17.58 -5.96
C ALA A 495 16.34 -18.49 -5.65
N ASN A 496 16.26 -19.02 -4.43
CA ASN A 496 15.13 -19.79 -3.94
C ASN A 496 13.88 -18.92 -3.72
N LEU A 497 14.05 -17.73 -3.15
CA LEU A 497 13.01 -16.71 -3.01
C LEU A 497 12.42 -16.36 -4.38
N ASP A 498 13.25 -16.03 -5.38
CA ASP A 498 12.80 -15.71 -6.74
C ASP A 498 11.97 -16.84 -7.36
N ARG A 499 12.34 -18.11 -7.09
CA ARG A 499 11.57 -19.27 -7.54
C ARG A 499 10.19 -19.34 -6.89
N MET A 500 10.07 -18.94 -5.62
CA MET A 500 8.79 -18.86 -4.93
C MET A 500 7.96 -17.65 -5.38
N LEU A 501 8.59 -16.49 -5.60
CA LEU A 501 7.92 -15.30 -6.12
C LEU A 501 7.27 -15.55 -7.49
N ARG A 502 7.89 -16.36 -8.35
CA ARG A 502 7.25 -16.79 -9.63
C ARG A 502 5.94 -17.55 -9.43
N ARG A 503 5.80 -18.34 -8.36
CA ARG A 503 4.53 -19.01 -8.03
C ARG A 503 3.47 -18.01 -7.59
N ILE A 504 3.86 -17.00 -6.81
CA ILE A 504 2.97 -15.89 -6.40
C ILE A 504 2.46 -15.16 -7.65
N VAL A 505 3.34 -14.81 -8.59
CA VAL A 505 2.96 -14.17 -9.85
C VAL A 505 1.95 -15.04 -10.63
N LYS A 506 2.18 -16.35 -10.73
CA LYS A 506 1.26 -17.29 -11.42
C LYS A 506 -0.12 -17.36 -10.74
N PHE A 507 -0.17 -17.27 -9.41
CA PHE A 507 -1.42 -17.30 -8.65
C PHE A 507 -2.25 -16.02 -8.82
N ARG A 508 -1.62 -14.90 -9.20
CA ARG A 508 -2.22 -13.58 -9.40
C ARG A 508 -3.04 -13.12 -8.17
N PRO A 509 -2.45 -13.09 -6.97
CA PRO A 509 -3.13 -12.60 -5.78
C PRO A 509 -3.42 -11.11 -5.89
N LYS A 510 -4.44 -10.66 -5.17
CA LYS A 510 -4.74 -9.24 -4.97
C LYS A 510 -3.94 -8.65 -3.81
N PHE A 511 -3.62 -9.47 -2.81
CA PHE A 511 -2.89 -9.06 -1.62
C PHE A 511 -1.75 -10.04 -1.33
N LEU A 512 -0.63 -9.52 -0.85
CA LEU A 512 0.49 -10.31 -0.35
C LEU A 512 0.59 -10.11 1.17
N ILE A 513 0.77 -11.19 1.91
CA ILE A 513 1.20 -11.17 3.29
C ILE A 513 2.59 -11.79 3.35
N VAL A 514 3.53 -11.11 4.01
CA VAL A 514 4.87 -11.62 4.26
C VAL A 514 5.01 -11.90 5.76
N ALA A 515 5.12 -13.17 6.13
CA ALA A 515 5.55 -13.57 7.45
C ALA A 515 7.08 -13.41 7.51
N LEU A 516 7.54 -12.39 8.24
CA LEU A 516 8.93 -11.92 8.22
C LEU A 516 9.65 -12.32 9.50
N GLY A 517 10.50 -13.34 9.40
CA GLY A 517 11.52 -13.66 10.39
C GLY A 517 12.90 -13.11 10.01
N PHE A 518 13.68 -12.72 11.01
CA PHE A 518 15.09 -12.32 10.83
C PHE A 518 16.08 -13.37 11.37
N ASP A 519 15.59 -14.55 11.74
CA ASP A 519 16.36 -15.70 12.25
C ASP A 519 17.09 -16.48 11.16
N THR A 520 16.84 -16.16 9.90
CA THR A 520 17.71 -16.55 8.77
C THR A 520 19.08 -15.85 8.79
N SER A 521 19.27 -14.87 9.70
CA SER A 521 20.49 -14.08 9.78
C SER A 521 21.69 -14.81 10.39
N LYS A 522 22.89 -14.43 9.96
CA LYS A 522 24.14 -15.02 10.44
C LYS A 522 24.24 -15.01 11.96
N ALA A 523 24.41 -16.22 12.51
CA ALA A 523 24.56 -16.49 13.93
C ALA A 523 23.38 -16.01 14.79
N ASP A 524 22.17 -16.03 14.22
CA ASP A 524 20.95 -16.08 15.02
C ASP A 524 20.94 -17.38 15.86
N PRO A 525 20.51 -17.35 17.14
CA PRO A 525 20.53 -18.54 17.98
C PRO A 525 19.53 -19.62 17.57
N THR A 526 18.58 -19.33 16.67
CA THR A 526 17.52 -20.25 16.26
C THR A 526 17.60 -20.72 14.81
N GLY A 527 18.55 -20.17 14.04
CA GLY A 527 18.74 -20.52 12.63
C GLY A 527 20.20 -20.74 12.28
N THR A 528 20.47 -21.57 11.27
CA THR A 528 21.83 -21.97 10.88
C THR A 528 22.36 -21.23 9.64
N TRP A 529 21.53 -20.39 9.01
CA TRP A 529 21.90 -19.70 7.78
C TRP A 529 22.73 -18.43 8.03
N GLU A 530 23.33 -17.92 6.96
CA GLU A 530 24.34 -16.87 7.04
C GLU A 530 23.93 -15.55 6.38
N LEU A 531 22.63 -15.21 6.36
CA LEU A 531 22.18 -13.96 5.74
C LEU A 531 22.71 -12.74 6.50
N ASN A 532 23.19 -11.76 5.76
CA ASN A 532 23.60 -10.46 6.27
C ASN A 532 22.60 -9.37 5.85
N ALA A 533 22.81 -8.14 6.31
CA ALA A 533 21.91 -7.02 6.06
C ALA A 533 21.66 -6.74 4.57
N ARG A 534 22.67 -6.88 3.69
CA ARG A 534 22.49 -6.69 2.24
C ARG A 534 21.62 -7.78 1.61
N ASP A 535 21.67 -9.00 2.15
CA ASP A 535 20.81 -10.08 1.69
C ASP A 535 19.34 -9.78 2.03
N PHE A 536 19.08 -9.22 3.22
CA PHE A 536 17.75 -8.73 3.58
C PHE A 536 17.27 -7.59 2.67
N GLU A 537 18.15 -6.65 2.28
CA GLU A 537 17.81 -5.62 1.28
C GLU A 537 17.44 -6.24 -0.07
N ALA A 538 18.19 -7.22 -0.54
CA ALA A 538 17.90 -7.93 -1.78
C ALA A 538 16.57 -8.69 -1.71
N ASN A 539 16.29 -9.37 -0.60
CA ASN A 539 15.01 -10.06 -0.35
C ASN A 539 13.84 -9.07 -0.37
N GLY A 540 13.97 -7.95 0.33
CA GLY A 540 12.99 -6.87 0.32
C GLY A 540 12.76 -6.35 -1.09
N ASN A 541 13.82 -6.07 -1.84
CA ASN A 541 13.75 -5.59 -3.22
C ASN A 541 13.00 -6.57 -4.15
N ALA A 542 13.31 -7.87 -4.07
CA ALA A 542 12.65 -8.90 -4.87
C ALA A 542 11.15 -8.97 -4.57
N ILE A 543 10.76 -8.93 -3.30
CA ILE A 543 9.36 -8.92 -2.87
C ILE A 543 8.66 -7.63 -3.34
N GLY A 544 9.29 -6.47 -3.14
CA GLY A 544 8.72 -5.16 -3.50
C GLY A 544 8.50 -5.01 -5.01
N SER A 545 9.35 -5.66 -5.81
CA SER A 545 9.24 -5.69 -7.27
C SER A 545 7.98 -6.39 -7.80
N LEU A 546 7.30 -7.19 -6.97
CA LEU A 546 6.00 -7.77 -7.32
C LEU A 546 4.93 -6.68 -7.52
N GLY A 547 5.09 -5.52 -6.89
CA GLY A 547 4.09 -4.46 -6.96
C GLY A 547 2.71 -4.94 -6.48
N LEU A 548 2.63 -5.71 -5.39
CA LEU A 548 1.36 -6.13 -4.77
C LEU A 548 1.11 -5.39 -3.44
N PRO A 549 -0.13 -4.98 -3.11
CA PRO A 549 -0.42 -4.43 -1.79
C PRO A 549 0.02 -5.45 -0.73
N THR A 550 1.01 -5.07 0.08
CA THR A 550 1.77 -6.02 0.90
C THR A 550 1.65 -5.68 2.37
N LEU A 551 1.17 -6.64 3.15
CA LEU A 551 1.20 -6.62 4.61
C LEU A 551 2.38 -7.46 5.10
N ILE A 552 3.26 -6.85 5.88
CA ILE A 552 4.38 -7.52 6.54
C ILE A 552 3.95 -7.79 7.98
N VAL A 553 4.11 -9.02 8.45
CA VAL A 553 3.81 -9.44 9.82
C VAL A 553 5.10 -9.96 10.43
N GLN A 554 5.50 -9.38 11.57
CA GLN A 554 6.72 -9.80 12.24
C GLN A 554 6.58 -11.20 12.86
N GLU A 555 7.52 -12.09 12.56
CA GLU A 555 7.63 -13.43 13.15
C GLU A 555 8.91 -13.52 14.02
N GLY A 556 9.86 -14.41 13.69
CA GLY A 556 11.09 -14.70 14.43
C GLY A 556 12.23 -13.70 14.25
N GLY A 557 13.44 -14.12 14.63
CA GLY A 557 14.67 -13.30 14.68
C GLY A 557 15.00 -12.80 16.09
N TYR A 558 16.12 -13.28 16.62
CA TYR A 558 16.43 -13.24 18.05
C TYR A 558 17.82 -12.70 18.36
N LYS A 559 18.68 -12.54 17.34
CA LYS A 559 19.94 -11.80 17.48
C LYS A 559 19.72 -10.29 17.56
N VAL A 560 19.43 -9.80 18.76
CA VAL A 560 19.11 -8.39 19.06
C VAL A 560 20.11 -7.39 18.47
N ARG A 561 21.41 -7.73 18.46
CA ARG A 561 22.48 -6.85 17.95
C ARG A 561 22.39 -6.54 16.45
N THR A 562 21.84 -7.44 15.64
CA THR A 562 21.74 -7.27 14.18
C THR A 562 20.31 -6.99 13.71
N LEU A 563 19.32 -7.24 14.56
CA LEU A 563 17.90 -7.19 14.24
C LEU A 563 17.46 -5.85 13.63
N GLY A 564 17.83 -4.72 14.25
CA GLY A 564 17.52 -3.39 13.71
C GLY A 564 18.14 -3.13 12.33
N SER A 565 19.40 -3.55 12.12
CA SER A 565 20.07 -3.38 10.82
C SER A 565 19.41 -4.23 9.73
N ASN A 566 19.09 -5.49 10.04
CA ASN A 566 18.41 -6.40 9.10
C ASN A 566 17.03 -5.85 8.72
N ALA A 567 16.25 -5.38 9.70
CA ALA A 567 14.95 -4.78 9.46
C ALA A 567 15.04 -3.53 8.58
N ARG A 568 15.96 -2.61 8.90
CA ARG A 568 16.19 -1.42 8.09
C ARG A 568 16.45 -1.75 6.63
N HIS A 569 17.40 -2.66 6.37
CA HIS A 569 17.80 -3.02 5.01
C HIS A 569 16.66 -3.71 4.25
N PHE A 570 15.95 -4.65 4.90
CA PHE A 570 14.76 -5.27 4.31
C PHE A 570 13.74 -4.23 3.82
N PHE A 571 13.37 -3.28 4.71
CA PHE A 571 12.36 -2.28 4.37
C PHE A 571 12.85 -1.23 3.38
N GLU A 572 14.13 -0.86 3.40
CA GLU A 572 14.72 -0.01 2.36
C GLU A 572 14.63 -0.67 0.98
N GLY A 573 15.02 -1.94 0.87
CA GLY A 573 14.91 -2.71 -0.38
C GLY A 573 13.47 -2.85 -0.86
N LEU A 574 12.57 -3.23 0.05
CA LEU A 574 11.14 -3.36 -0.20
C LEU A 574 10.52 -2.07 -0.71
N TRP A 575 10.76 -0.97 0.00
CA TRP A 575 10.19 0.32 -0.33
C TRP A 575 10.72 0.87 -1.66
N LYS A 576 12.05 0.82 -1.87
CA LYS A 576 12.68 1.27 -3.13
C LYS A 576 12.06 0.56 -4.34
N ALA A 577 11.92 -0.77 -4.25
CA ALA A 577 11.34 -1.57 -5.34
C ALA A 577 9.84 -1.36 -5.52
N ALA A 578 9.06 -1.29 -4.42
CA ALA A 578 7.62 -1.07 -4.49
C ALA A 578 7.28 0.28 -5.16
N VAL A 579 8.00 1.35 -4.78
CA VAL A 579 7.83 2.68 -5.39
C VAL A 579 8.33 2.71 -6.85
N ALA A 580 9.41 2.00 -7.18
CA ALA A 580 9.90 1.91 -8.56
C ALA A 580 8.98 1.07 -9.48
N SER A 581 8.37 0.02 -8.96
CA SER A 581 7.45 -0.85 -9.71
C SER A 581 6.22 -0.10 -10.21
N GLU A 582 5.77 0.94 -9.48
CA GLU A 582 4.71 1.83 -9.93
C GLU A 582 5.09 2.63 -11.17
N SER A 583 6.38 2.90 -11.38
CA SER A 583 6.94 3.56 -12.58
C SER A 583 7.12 2.57 -13.74
N VAL A 584 7.32 1.28 -13.48
CA VAL A 584 7.56 0.24 -14.51
C VAL A 584 6.27 -0.44 -14.99
N GLN A 585 5.26 -0.63 -14.14
CA GLN A 585 3.92 -1.06 -14.61
C GLN A 585 3.30 -0.02 -15.56
N VAL A 586 3.75 1.24 -15.53
CA VAL A 586 3.41 2.29 -16.52
C VAL A 586 3.97 1.99 -17.91
N LEU A 587 5.13 1.32 -17.98
CA LEU A 587 5.87 1.11 -19.22
C LEU A 587 5.59 -0.24 -19.88
N ARG A 588 5.09 -1.24 -19.11
CA ARG A 588 4.82 -2.60 -19.60
C ARG A 588 3.38 -2.85 -20.08
N GLY A 589 2.57 -1.81 -20.19
CA GLY A 589 1.32 -1.85 -20.96
C GLY A 589 1.60 -1.86 -22.47
N LYS A 590 2.12 -2.97 -23.00
CA LYS A 590 2.12 -3.30 -24.43
C LYS A 590 1.40 -4.65 -24.60
N PRO A 591 0.68 -4.82 -25.72
CA PRO A 591 -0.70 -5.31 -25.81
C PRO A 591 -0.99 -6.67 -25.18
#